data_AF-A0A0G4H518-F1
#
_entry.id   AF-A0A0G4H518-F1
#
_cell.length_a   1.000
_cell.length_b   1.000
_cell.length_c   1.000
_cell.angle_alpha   90.00
_cell.angle_beta   90.00
_cell.angle_gamma   90.00
#
_symmetry.space_group_name_H-M   'P 1'
#
loop_
_entity.id
_entity.type
_entity.pdbx_description
1 polymer ?
#
loop_
_entity_poly.entity_id
_entity_poly.type
_entity_poly.pdbx_seq_one_letter_code
_entity_poly.pdbx_strand_id
1 'polypeptide(L)'
;MGSQATKMSGAAAAGGGGGSVADEPSSSAASAANGAARASSANQQQHQRTIDASHVPQDLAPTVAECVRSYSQLEALIDAHPTQFTAAVLLPILTRLLPGVVAAIFGGMVEVPLPQLALEVAASMTSPHRSAVSRALLLLAMRLLGVLLPIVGLGSFLMRIIPQLPLPQSLSHGCRIAVAIERLTRRLKRLERGGDWARWKPHLEMLYLLRGKRPVVLGDEHFDAFSSWAAIIGEREAVRQWKVLSRGVTVDHNGQQRQLMDGDGILFDLSYYVPALLASASRLFPHHTFDPADPPTELGSATYPSYTSMVAFELFFRLRDGHFPRYIREFQSHRSASAASQRVCELLAASPSDETQWGAGAIVFDKQYSDGGGQVRRVVFGSEVIGEGHMVAIQLCEWGHSRDVITYSTESAPHDKTRNVVMRVMGEHLEGKVWRGERER
;
A
#
# COMPACT_ATOMS: atom_id res chain seq x y z
N MET A 1 54.95 -5.34 -14.38
CA MET A 1 54.77 -3.90 -14.59
C MET A 1 53.74 -3.42 -13.58
N GLY A 2 54.23 -2.83 -12.48
CA GLY A 2 53.43 -2.44 -11.34
C GLY A 2 52.83 -1.05 -11.50
N SER A 3 51.57 -0.89 -11.10
CA SER A 3 50.90 0.40 -11.00
C SER A 3 50.61 0.66 -9.52
N GLN A 4 51.31 1.64 -8.96
CA GLN A 4 51.21 2.04 -7.56
C GLN A 4 49.95 2.90 -7.37
N ALA A 5 49.13 2.51 -6.39
CA ALA A 5 48.00 3.28 -5.92
C ALA A 5 48.47 4.38 -4.94
N THR A 6 48.26 5.64 -5.32
CA THR A 6 48.55 6.81 -4.48
C THR A 6 47.46 6.97 -3.43
N LYS A 7 47.86 6.78 -2.16
CA LYS A 7 47.06 6.96 -0.96
C LYS A 7 47.16 8.42 -0.53
N MET A 8 46.07 9.19 -0.61
CA MET A 8 46.00 10.53 -0.02
C MET A 8 45.45 10.44 1.41
N SER A 9 46.34 10.64 2.39
CA SER A 9 45.99 10.92 3.78
C SER A 9 45.87 12.43 3.95
N GLY A 10 44.68 12.93 4.28
CA GLY A 10 44.46 14.30 4.75
C GLY A 10 44.17 14.29 6.24
N ALA A 11 45.03 14.92 7.03
CA ALA A 11 44.86 15.12 8.46
C ALA A 11 45.00 16.61 8.83
N ALA A 12 44.28 16.97 9.89
CA ALA A 12 44.41 18.15 10.75
C ALA A 12 43.79 19.49 10.28
N ALA A 13 42.77 19.93 11.02
CA ALA A 13 42.83 21.21 11.75
C ALA A 13 41.82 21.20 12.92
N ALA A 14 42.36 21.26 14.13
CA ALA A 14 41.67 21.65 15.35
C ALA A 14 41.74 23.18 15.49
N GLY A 15 40.74 23.82 16.09
CA GLY A 15 40.91 25.18 16.62
C GLY A 15 39.62 25.97 16.87
N GLY A 16 39.40 26.30 18.15
CA GLY A 16 38.68 27.49 18.64
C GLY A 16 37.14 27.38 18.60
N GLY A 17 36.39 27.50 19.69
CA GLY A 17 36.60 28.36 20.86
C GLY A 17 35.84 29.67 20.67
N GLY A 18 34.88 29.95 21.55
CA GLY A 18 34.22 31.26 21.62
C GLY A 18 32.71 31.12 21.78
N GLY A 19 32.25 31.22 23.03
CA GLY A 19 30.85 31.13 23.38
C GLY A 19 30.03 32.35 22.99
N SER A 20 28.73 32.25 23.17
CA SER A 20 27.96 33.38 23.67
C SER A 20 26.72 32.86 24.38
N VAL A 21 26.66 33.23 25.66
CA VAL A 21 25.52 33.13 26.55
C VAL A 21 24.54 34.21 26.12
N ALA A 22 23.31 33.82 25.83
CA ALA A 22 22.16 34.72 25.91
C ALA A 22 21.04 33.94 26.62
N ASP A 23 21.03 34.10 27.93
CA ASP A 23 19.88 33.85 28.78
C ASP A 23 18.73 34.74 28.27
N GLU A 24 17.60 34.12 27.90
CA GLU A 24 16.32 34.83 27.82
C GLU A 24 15.30 34.18 28.76
N PRO A 25 14.45 35.01 29.40
CA PRO A 25 13.89 34.69 30.69
C PRO A 25 12.64 33.83 30.63
N SER A 26 12.62 32.90 31.59
CA SER A 26 11.46 32.22 32.13
C SER A 26 10.30 33.18 32.42
N SER A 27 9.18 33.02 31.71
CA SER A 27 7.91 33.67 32.04
C SER A 27 6.98 32.65 32.69
N SER A 28 7.13 32.52 34.00
CA SER A 28 6.18 31.86 34.89
C SER A 28 4.95 32.77 35.07
N ALA A 29 3.84 32.45 34.41
CA ALA A 29 2.53 32.98 34.75
C ALA A 29 1.83 31.98 35.67
N ALA A 30 1.97 32.21 36.98
CA ALA A 30 1.09 31.64 37.99
C ALA A 30 -0.30 32.27 37.85
N SER A 31 -1.34 31.44 37.79
CA SER A 31 -2.71 31.86 38.12
C SER A 31 -3.29 30.85 39.11
N ALA A 32 -3.26 31.27 40.36
CA ALA A 32 -4.07 30.72 41.43
C ALA A 32 -5.50 31.26 41.30
N ALA A 33 -6.48 30.38 41.25
CA ALA A 33 -7.84 30.68 41.64
C ALA A 33 -8.39 29.49 42.45
N ASN A 34 -8.42 29.71 43.76
CA ASN A 34 -9.20 28.95 44.72
C ASN A 34 -10.69 29.00 44.36
N GLY A 35 -11.40 27.89 44.54
CA GLY A 35 -12.86 27.88 44.46
C GLY A 35 -13.45 26.51 44.75
N ALA A 36 -13.85 26.31 46.00
CA ALA A 36 -14.36 25.08 46.55
C ALA A 36 -15.68 24.59 45.92
N ALA A 37 -15.78 23.28 45.67
CA ALA A 37 -17.03 22.53 45.71
C ALA A 37 -16.75 21.05 46.03
N ARG A 38 -16.57 20.76 47.32
CA ARG A 38 -16.82 19.44 47.88
C ARG A 38 -18.33 19.29 48.03
N ALA A 39 -18.97 18.44 47.22
CA ALA A 39 -20.22 17.78 47.58
C ALA A 39 -20.50 16.59 46.64
N SER A 40 -20.76 15.43 47.25
CA SER A 40 -21.48 14.27 46.70
C SER A 40 -20.75 13.31 45.75
N SER A 41 -19.75 12.61 46.28
CA SER A 41 -19.31 11.29 45.80
C SER A 41 -19.67 10.22 46.83
N ALA A 42 -20.96 9.99 47.06
CA ALA A 42 -21.46 8.89 47.89
C ALA A 42 -22.93 8.60 47.54
N ASN A 43 -23.19 7.94 46.41
CA ASN A 43 -24.39 7.11 46.14
C ASN A 43 -24.51 6.61 44.69
N GLN A 44 -23.42 6.17 44.05
CA GLN A 44 -23.50 5.49 42.74
C GLN A 44 -22.72 4.17 42.70
N GLN A 45 -22.75 3.41 43.80
CA GLN A 45 -22.08 2.09 43.87
C GLN A 45 -23.01 0.90 44.09
N GLN A 46 -24.33 1.04 43.94
CA GLN A 46 -25.23 -0.05 44.31
C GLN A 46 -25.97 -0.78 43.19
N HIS A 47 -25.97 -0.38 41.92
CA HIS A 47 -26.74 -1.08 40.87
C HIS A 47 -26.00 -1.31 39.54
N GLN A 48 -24.67 -1.48 39.56
CA GLN A 48 -24.00 -2.23 38.49
C GLN A 48 -23.87 -3.67 38.95
N ARG A 49 -24.99 -4.39 38.95
CA ARG A 49 -24.94 -5.84 38.75
C ARG A 49 -24.29 -6.02 37.38
N THR A 50 -23.02 -6.39 37.37
CA THR A 50 -22.35 -6.93 36.18
C THR A 50 -23.17 -8.16 35.80
N ILE A 51 -24.10 -7.98 34.86
CA ILE A 51 -24.86 -9.10 34.30
C ILE A 51 -23.80 -9.97 33.65
N ASP A 52 -23.61 -11.17 34.21
CA ASP A 52 -22.75 -12.17 33.61
C ASP A 52 -23.33 -12.45 32.22
N ALA A 53 -22.64 -12.02 31.18
CA ALA A 53 -23.17 -12.09 29.83
C ALA A 53 -23.21 -13.54 29.27
N SER A 54 -22.86 -14.55 30.07
CA SER A 54 -23.29 -15.94 29.85
C SER A 54 -24.81 -16.11 29.99
N HIS A 55 -25.50 -15.11 30.56
CA HIS A 55 -26.95 -14.99 30.61
C HIS A 55 -27.55 -14.16 29.46
N VAL A 56 -26.75 -13.66 28.51
CA VAL A 56 -27.28 -13.02 27.30
C VAL A 56 -27.89 -14.12 26.41
N PRO A 57 -29.22 -14.15 26.26
CA PRO A 57 -29.89 -15.16 25.44
C PRO A 57 -29.39 -15.08 23.98
N GLN A 58 -29.25 -16.23 23.31
CA GLN A 58 -28.75 -16.29 21.93
C GLN A 58 -29.62 -15.48 20.95
N ASP A 59 -30.89 -15.27 21.27
CA ASP A 59 -31.84 -14.40 20.56
C ASP A 59 -31.49 -12.91 20.61
N LEU A 60 -30.61 -12.47 21.52
CA LEU A 60 -30.12 -11.08 21.57
C LEU A 60 -28.89 -10.83 20.68
N ALA A 61 -28.31 -11.86 20.06
CA ALA A 61 -27.15 -11.72 19.17
C ALA A 61 -27.38 -10.73 18.00
N PRO A 62 -28.55 -10.67 17.34
CA PRO A 62 -28.83 -9.67 16.31
C PRO A 62 -28.82 -8.24 16.88
N THR A 63 -29.37 -8.04 18.08
CA THR A 63 -29.39 -6.73 18.75
C THR A 63 -27.98 -6.26 19.10
N VAL A 64 -27.13 -7.16 19.62
CA VAL A 64 -25.71 -6.85 19.85
C VAL A 64 -25.02 -6.46 18.54
N ALA A 65 -25.33 -7.14 17.43
CA ALA A 65 -24.79 -6.79 16.12
C ALA A 65 -25.25 -5.43 15.59
N GLU A 66 -26.41 -4.93 15.98
CA GLU A 66 -26.84 -3.57 15.64
C GLU A 66 -26.09 -2.48 16.41
N CYS A 67 -25.63 -2.81 17.62
CA CYS A 67 -24.89 -1.91 18.50
C CYS A 67 -23.42 -1.79 18.12
N VAL A 68 -22.82 -2.83 17.55
CA VAL A 68 -21.41 -2.82 17.13
C VAL A 68 -21.28 -2.17 15.74
N ARG A 69 -20.65 -0.99 15.70
CA ARG A 69 -20.49 -0.15 14.50
C ARG A 69 -19.05 -0.11 13.97
N SER A 70 -18.08 -0.60 14.73
CA SER A 70 -16.67 -0.65 14.31
C SER A 70 -15.97 -1.91 14.82
N TYR A 71 -14.85 -2.28 14.19
CA TYR A 71 -14.01 -3.38 14.68
C TYR A 71 -13.39 -3.08 16.04
N SER A 72 -13.14 -1.81 16.38
CA SER A 72 -12.68 -1.43 17.72
C SER A 72 -13.71 -1.71 18.80
N GLN A 73 -15.00 -1.51 18.52
CA GLN A 73 -16.08 -1.87 19.44
C GLN A 73 -16.22 -3.39 19.56
N LEU A 74 -16.10 -4.12 18.45
CA LEU A 74 -16.12 -5.59 18.45
C LEU A 74 -14.99 -6.17 19.31
N GLU A 75 -13.77 -5.67 19.17
CA GLU A 75 -12.61 -6.11 19.95
C GLU A 75 -12.78 -5.83 21.44
N ALA A 76 -13.17 -4.59 21.81
CA ALA A 76 -13.44 -4.25 23.21
C ALA A 76 -14.51 -5.15 23.83
N LEU A 77 -15.50 -5.55 23.03
CA LEU A 77 -16.57 -6.44 23.43
C LEU A 77 -16.08 -7.90 23.58
N ILE A 78 -15.22 -8.37 22.67
CA ILE A 78 -14.55 -9.69 22.78
C ILE A 78 -13.64 -9.74 24.00
N ASP A 79 -12.84 -8.71 24.23
CA ASP A 79 -11.89 -8.61 25.35
C ASP A 79 -12.61 -8.57 26.70
N ALA A 80 -13.74 -7.86 26.77
CA ALA A 80 -14.58 -7.83 27.97
C ALA A 80 -15.26 -9.18 28.27
N HIS A 81 -15.50 -10.00 27.23
CA HIS A 81 -16.35 -11.18 27.32
C HIS A 81 -15.83 -12.40 26.52
N PRO A 82 -14.58 -12.85 26.73
CA PRO A 82 -13.90 -13.79 25.84
C PRO A 82 -14.58 -15.17 25.73
N THR A 83 -15.36 -15.58 26.74
CA THR A 83 -16.05 -16.88 26.78
C THR A 83 -17.44 -16.88 26.15
N GLN A 84 -18.01 -15.70 25.89
CA GLN A 84 -19.42 -15.54 25.51
C GLN A 84 -19.59 -15.30 24.01
N PHE A 85 -18.53 -14.85 23.33
CA PHE A 85 -18.51 -14.69 21.88
C PHE A 85 -18.32 -16.03 21.17
N THR A 86 -19.44 -16.74 21.00
CA THR A 86 -19.50 -17.89 20.10
C THR A 86 -19.52 -17.43 18.65
N ALA A 87 -19.17 -18.34 17.73
CA ALA A 87 -19.21 -18.06 16.30
C ALA A 87 -20.60 -17.60 15.80
N ALA A 88 -21.68 -18.04 16.47
CA ALA A 88 -23.06 -17.63 16.15
C ALA A 88 -23.32 -16.14 16.44
N VAL A 89 -22.66 -15.57 17.44
CA VAL A 89 -22.77 -14.14 17.79
C VAL A 89 -21.82 -13.29 16.95
N LEU A 90 -20.60 -13.77 16.71
CA LEU A 90 -19.59 -13.02 15.97
C LEU A 90 -19.91 -12.88 14.48
N LEU A 91 -20.53 -13.89 13.87
CA LEU A 91 -20.77 -13.91 12.42
C LEU A 91 -21.70 -12.79 11.94
N PRO A 92 -22.88 -12.55 12.54
CA PRO A 92 -23.75 -11.43 12.13
C PRO A 92 -23.05 -10.08 12.28
N ILE A 93 -22.27 -9.90 13.34
CA ILE A 93 -21.51 -8.66 13.59
C ILE A 93 -20.48 -8.45 12.48
N LEU A 94 -19.66 -9.46 12.20
CA LEU A 94 -18.64 -9.40 11.15
C LEU A 94 -19.27 -9.15 9.78
N THR A 95 -20.37 -9.86 9.45
CA THR A 95 -21.08 -9.70 8.17
C THR A 95 -21.56 -8.27 7.97
N ARG A 96 -21.98 -7.58 9.06
CA ARG A 96 -22.43 -6.19 9.03
C ARG A 96 -21.29 -5.18 8.96
N LEU A 97 -20.20 -5.41 9.69
CA LEU A 97 -19.05 -4.49 9.72
C LEU A 97 -18.22 -4.52 8.44
N LEU A 98 -18.23 -5.65 7.75
CA LEU A 98 -17.34 -5.92 6.64
C LEU A 98 -17.56 -5.00 5.41
N PRO A 99 -18.80 -4.72 4.95
CA PRO A 99 -19.02 -3.70 3.92
C PRO A 99 -18.49 -2.32 4.30
N GLY A 100 -18.65 -1.92 5.58
CA GLY A 100 -18.17 -0.64 6.07
C GLY A 100 -16.64 -0.52 6.02
N VAL A 101 -15.92 -1.57 6.41
CA VAL A 101 -14.46 -1.61 6.31
C VAL A 101 -13.98 -1.67 4.87
N VAL A 102 -14.68 -2.40 4.01
CA VAL A 102 -14.33 -2.47 2.59
C VAL A 102 -14.51 -1.09 1.94
N ALA A 103 -15.63 -0.40 2.20
CA ALA A 103 -15.84 0.96 1.72
C ALA A 103 -14.82 1.97 2.30
N ALA A 104 -14.47 1.83 3.58
CA ALA A 104 -13.51 2.74 4.23
C ALA A 104 -12.07 2.54 3.74
N ILE A 105 -11.66 1.30 3.48
CA ILE A 105 -10.29 0.99 3.03
C ILE A 105 -10.13 1.26 1.52
N PHE A 106 -11.19 1.05 0.73
CA PHE A 106 -11.07 1.01 -0.74
C PHE A 106 -11.86 2.11 -1.47
N GLY A 107 -12.54 3.00 -0.73
CA GLY A 107 -13.30 4.12 -1.28
C GLY A 107 -14.64 3.71 -1.91
N GLY A 108 -15.50 4.69 -2.20
CA GLY A 108 -16.85 4.48 -2.75
C GLY A 108 -16.92 3.95 -4.20
N MET A 109 -15.82 3.45 -4.76
CA MET A 109 -15.76 2.89 -6.11
C MET A 109 -16.32 1.47 -6.20
N VAL A 110 -16.92 0.96 -5.13
CA VAL A 110 -17.32 -0.43 -5.06
C VAL A 110 -18.69 -0.59 -4.40
N GLU A 111 -19.68 -0.86 -5.25
CA GLU A 111 -20.99 -1.32 -4.82
C GLU A 111 -20.88 -2.82 -4.51
N VAL A 112 -21.08 -3.19 -3.25
CA VAL A 112 -21.13 -4.58 -2.81
C VAL A 112 -22.58 -5.06 -2.93
N PRO A 113 -22.97 -5.83 -3.97
CA PRO A 113 -24.22 -6.54 -3.90
C PRO A 113 -24.11 -7.55 -2.76
N LEU A 114 -24.80 -7.29 -1.65
CA LEU A 114 -25.05 -8.31 -0.63
C LEU A 114 -25.75 -9.47 -1.34
N PRO A 115 -25.10 -10.64 -1.53
CA PRO A 115 -25.85 -11.80 -1.96
C PRO A 115 -26.88 -12.11 -0.87
N GLN A 116 -27.98 -12.76 -1.25
CA GLN A 116 -29.03 -13.29 -0.36
C GLN A 116 -28.48 -14.37 0.62
N LEU A 117 -27.47 -14.00 1.41
CA LEU A 117 -26.68 -14.81 2.34
C LEU A 117 -27.47 -15.26 3.56
N ALA A 118 -28.62 -14.62 3.84
CA ALA A 118 -29.45 -14.91 5.01
C ALA A 118 -30.44 -16.07 4.80
N LEU A 119 -30.86 -16.35 3.56
CA LEU A 119 -31.98 -17.25 3.28
C LEU A 119 -31.58 -18.73 3.13
N GLU A 120 -30.44 -19.03 2.50
CA GLU A 120 -29.98 -20.43 2.34
C GLU A 120 -29.40 -21.03 3.63
N VAL A 121 -28.82 -20.20 4.50
CA VAL A 121 -28.25 -20.65 5.78
C VAL A 121 -29.34 -21.09 6.73
N ALA A 122 -30.44 -20.33 6.82
CA ALA A 122 -31.59 -20.64 7.65
C ALA A 122 -32.24 -21.99 7.26
N ALA A 123 -32.25 -22.34 5.97
CA ALA A 123 -32.76 -23.63 5.49
C ALA A 123 -31.88 -24.83 5.91
N SER A 124 -30.59 -24.62 6.19
CA SER A 124 -29.65 -25.67 6.59
C SER A 124 -29.53 -25.89 8.11
N MET A 125 -30.13 -25.01 8.93
CA MET A 125 -30.00 -25.05 10.40
C MET A 125 -30.95 -26.03 11.10
N THR A 126 -31.75 -26.82 10.37
CA THR A 126 -32.66 -27.82 10.98
C THR A 126 -31.98 -29.12 11.42
N SER A 127 -30.65 -29.22 11.26
CA SER A 127 -29.87 -30.37 11.76
C SER A 127 -29.36 -30.14 13.20
N PRO A 128 -29.65 -31.03 14.16
CA PRO A 128 -29.35 -30.83 15.58
C PRO A 128 -27.86 -31.02 15.96
N HIS A 129 -26.92 -30.92 15.02
CA HIS A 129 -25.51 -31.18 15.29
C HIS A 129 -24.61 -29.95 15.11
N ARG A 130 -23.88 -29.58 16.18
CA ARG A 130 -22.84 -28.54 16.27
C ARG A 130 -21.84 -28.49 15.09
N SER A 131 -21.70 -29.56 14.31
CA SER A 131 -20.84 -29.63 13.12
C SER A 131 -21.42 -28.91 11.88
N ALA A 132 -22.74 -28.67 11.84
CA ALA A 132 -23.38 -27.96 10.72
C ALA A 132 -23.08 -26.46 10.77
N VAL A 133 -23.08 -25.87 11.97
CA VAL A 133 -22.80 -24.43 12.18
C VAL A 133 -21.37 -24.07 11.76
N SER A 134 -20.37 -24.90 12.09
CA SER A 134 -18.98 -24.61 11.70
C SER A 134 -18.75 -24.73 10.20
N ARG A 135 -19.41 -25.67 9.51
CA ARG A 135 -19.36 -25.79 8.05
C ARG A 135 -20.08 -24.63 7.36
N ALA A 136 -21.25 -24.24 7.86
CA ALA A 136 -21.99 -23.10 7.34
C ALA A 136 -21.19 -21.80 7.52
N LEU A 137 -20.55 -21.59 8.67
CA LEU A 137 -19.67 -20.44 8.93
C LEU A 137 -18.45 -20.41 8.01
N LEU A 138 -17.80 -21.56 7.80
CA LEU A 138 -16.65 -21.66 6.90
C LEU A 138 -17.06 -21.34 5.46
N LEU A 139 -18.19 -21.89 5.00
CA LEU A 139 -18.72 -21.60 3.67
C LEU A 139 -19.14 -20.14 3.52
N LEU A 140 -19.75 -19.55 4.56
CA LEU A 140 -20.12 -18.15 4.55
C LEU A 140 -18.90 -17.25 4.52
N ALA A 141 -17.90 -17.51 5.37
CA ALA A 141 -16.65 -16.75 5.39
C ALA A 141 -15.90 -16.87 4.06
N MET A 142 -15.82 -18.07 3.47
CA MET A 142 -15.20 -18.29 2.16
C MET A 142 -15.97 -17.59 1.03
N ARG A 143 -17.31 -17.60 1.07
CA ARG A 143 -18.15 -16.90 0.07
C ARG A 143 -18.10 -15.38 0.24
N LEU A 144 -18.19 -14.87 1.46
CA LEU A 144 -18.06 -13.45 1.79
C LEU A 144 -16.70 -12.93 1.32
N LEU A 145 -15.64 -13.71 1.55
CA LEU A 145 -14.29 -13.34 1.12
C LEU A 145 -14.10 -13.45 -0.40
N GLY A 146 -14.69 -14.44 -1.05
CA GLY A 146 -14.70 -14.56 -2.51
C GLY A 146 -15.45 -13.43 -3.20
N VAL A 147 -16.48 -12.87 -2.55
CA VAL A 147 -17.21 -11.67 -3.03
C VAL A 147 -16.42 -10.39 -2.73
N LEU A 148 -15.71 -10.33 -1.61
CA LEU A 148 -14.98 -9.13 -1.21
C LEU A 148 -13.63 -8.95 -1.90
N LEU A 149 -12.95 -10.02 -2.32
CA LEU A 149 -11.66 -9.90 -3.01
C LEU A 149 -11.73 -9.11 -4.34
N PRO A 150 -12.69 -9.37 -5.24
CA PRO A 150 -12.84 -8.59 -6.48
C PRO A 150 -13.23 -7.13 -6.21
N ILE A 151 -13.95 -6.91 -5.12
CA ILE A 151 -14.50 -5.63 -4.67
C ILE A 151 -13.42 -4.71 -4.08
N VAL A 152 -12.23 -5.19 -3.79
CA VAL A 152 -11.21 -4.41 -3.07
C VAL A 152 -10.48 -3.37 -3.96
N GLY A 153 -10.83 -3.21 -5.24
CA GLY A 153 -10.16 -2.26 -6.15
C GLY A 153 -8.69 -2.58 -6.46
N LEU A 154 -8.11 -3.57 -5.76
CA LEU A 154 -6.78 -4.13 -5.95
C LEU A 154 -6.77 -5.33 -6.93
N GLY A 155 -7.93 -5.66 -7.52
CA GLY A 155 -8.08 -6.69 -8.55
C GLY A 155 -7.62 -8.10 -8.13
N SER A 156 -7.37 -8.97 -9.11
CA SER A 156 -6.83 -10.32 -8.92
C SER A 156 -5.38 -10.36 -8.40
N PHE A 157 -4.78 -9.20 -8.07
CA PHE A 157 -3.36 -9.05 -7.73
C PHE A 157 -3.04 -9.20 -6.24
N LEU A 158 -4.02 -9.01 -5.36
CA LEU A 158 -3.86 -9.22 -3.92
C LEU A 158 -4.76 -10.36 -3.46
N MET A 159 -4.14 -11.50 -3.17
CA MET A 159 -4.85 -12.66 -2.62
C MET A 159 -4.67 -12.64 -1.13
N ARG A 160 -5.69 -12.18 -0.41
CA ARG A 160 -5.70 -12.31 1.04
C ARG A 160 -5.89 -13.79 1.39
N ILE A 161 -4.81 -14.48 1.76
CA ILE A 161 -4.96 -15.77 2.45
C ILE A 161 -5.58 -15.44 3.81
N ILE A 162 -6.91 -15.63 3.92
CA ILE A 162 -7.47 -15.99 5.22
C ILE A 162 -6.64 -17.20 5.65
N PRO A 163 -6.09 -17.23 6.89
CA PRO A 163 -5.46 -18.45 7.39
C PRO A 163 -6.39 -19.60 7.02
N GLN A 164 -5.90 -20.58 6.25
CA GLN A 164 -6.68 -21.78 5.95
C GLN A 164 -7.16 -22.29 7.30
N LEU A 165 -8.44 -22.09 7.60
CA LEU A 165 -9.03 -22.54 8.84
C LEU A 165 -8.79 -24.05 8.81
N PRO A 166 -8.06 -24.59 9.79
CA PRO A 166 -7.64 -25.97 9.71
C PRO A 166 -8.90 -26.84 9.56
N LEU A 167 -8.84 -27.85 8.70
CA LEU A 167 -9.99 -28.66 8.25
C LEU A 167 -10.91 -29.08 9.42
N PRO A 168 -12.22 -29.32 9.17
CA PRO A 168 -13.28 -29.40 10.18
C PRO A 168 -13.04 -30.36 11.36
N GLN A 169 -12.18 -31.37 11.24
CA GLN A 169 -11.81 -32.25 12.36
C GLN A 169 -10.97 -31.56 13.44
N SER A 170 -10.24 -30.50 13.08
CA SER A 170 -9.37 -29.74 13.99
C SER A 170 -10.04 -28.54 14.67
N LEU A 171 -11.25 -28.16 14.23
CA LEU A 171 -12.07 -27.06 14.75
C LEU A 171 -13.06 -27.52 15.84
N SER A 172 -13.01 -28.80 16.25
CA SER A 172 -13.83 -29.35 17.35
C SER A 172 -13.51 -28.73 18.72
N HIS A 173 -12.45 -27.93 18.82
CA HIS A 173 -12.08 -27.16 20.00
C HIS A 173 -12.34 -25.66 19.77
N GLY A 174 -13.32 -25.10 20.49
CA GLY A 174 -13.70 -23.69 20.40
C GLY A 174 -12.54 -22.71 20.55
N CYS A 175 -11.48 -23.07 21.29
CA CYS A 175 -10.27 -22.26 21.44
C CYS A 175 -9.56 -21.95 20.11
N ARG A 176 -9.55 -22.86 19.12
CA ARG A 176 -8.87 -22.63 17.83
C ARG A 176 -9.62 -21.66 16.93
N ILE A 177 -10.96 -21.65 17.00
CA ILE A 177 -11.80 -20.70 16.28
C ILE A 177 -11.60 -19.30 16.85
N ALA A 178 -11.58 -19.16 18.18
CA ALA A 178 -11.33 -17.88 18.85
C ALA A 178 -9.97 -17.28 18.44
N VAL A 179 -8.90 -18.08 18.45
CA VAL A 179 -7.55 -17.65 18.00
C VAL A 179 -7.54 -17.23 16.53
N ALA A 180 -8.24 -17.94 15.65
CA ALA A 180 -8.32 -17.59 14.22
C ALA A 180 -9.08 -16.27 14.00
N ILE A 181 -10.18 -16.06 14.73
CA ILE A 181 -10.95 -14.81 14.69
C ILE A 181 -10.11 -13.65 15.23
N GLU A 182 -9.46 -13.84 16.38
CA GLU A 182 -8.58 -12.82 16.97
C GLU A 182 -7.46 -12.41 16.00
N ARG A 183 -6.81 -13.37 15.34
CA ARG A 183 -5.81 -13.09 14.29
C ARG A 183 -6.41 -12.32 13.12
N LEU A 184 -7.57 -12.74 12.62
CA LEU A 184 -8.25 -12.07 11.51
C LEU A 184 -8.64 -10.63 11.87
N THR A 185 -9.20 -10.40 13.05
CA THR A 185 -9.56 -9.09 13.58
C THR A 185 -8.33 -8.20 13.70
N ARG A 186 -7.23 -8.71 14.26
CA ARG A 186 -5.96 -7.98 14.33
C ARG A 186 -5.43 -7.58 12.95
N ARG A 187 -5.51 -8.46 11.96
CA ARG A 187 -5.12 -8.16 10.57
C ARG A 187 -6.05 -7.11 9.95
N LEU A 188 -7.36 -7.25 10.12
CA LEU A 188 -8.34 -6.27 9.61
C LEU A 188 -8.09 -4.88 10.19
N LYS A 189 -7.86 -4.78 11.51
CA LYS A 189 -7.54 -3.52 12.18
C LYS A 189 -6.23 -2.89 11.68
N ARG A 190 -5.21 -3.70 11.38
CA ARG A 190 -3.96 -3.23 10.76
C ARG A 190 -4.20 -2.65 9.37
N LEU A 191 -5.06 -3.28 8.56
CA LEU A 191 -5.40 -2.80 7.23
C LEU A 191 -6.31 -1.57 7.27
N GLU A 192 -7.30 -1.56 8.15
CA GLU A 192 -8.25 -0.44 8.34
C GLU A 192 -7.52 0.84 8.76
N ARG A 193 -6.59 0.74 9.71
CA ARG A 193 -5.71 1.84 10.11
C ARG A 193 -4.49 1.99 9.21
N GLY A 194 -4.42 1.17 8.16
CA GLY A 194 -3.37 1.19 7.17
C GLY A 194 -3.45 2.43 6.30
N GLY A 195 -4.60 3.08 6.20
CA GLY A 195 -4.83 4.31 5.44
C GLY A 195 -5.28 4.02 4.01
N ASP A 196 -4.88 4.87 3.05
CA ASP A 196 -5.30 4.76 1.66
C ASP A 196 -4.46 3.70 0.92
N TRP A 197 -5.04 2.52 0.71
CA TRP A 197 -4.39 1.42 0.00
C TRP A 197 -4.52 1.52 -1.52
N ALA A 198 -5.40 2.38 -2.05
CA ALA A 198 -5.64 2.48 -3.48
C ALA A 198 -4.38 2.95 -4.22
N ARG A 199 -3.54 3.77 -3.57
CA ARG A 199 -2.24 4.22 -4.11
C ARG A 199 -1.26 3.09 -4.46
N TRP A 200 -1.42 1.90 -3.87
CA TRP A 200 -0.54 0.74 -4.09
C TRP A 200 -0.99 -0.16 -5.23
N LYS A 201 -2.12 0.12 -5.86
CA LYS A 201 -2.64 -0.68 -6.98
C LYS A 201 -1.61 -0.95 -8.10
N PRO A 202 -0.91 0.05 -8.67
CA PRO A 202 0.10 -0.20 -9.69
C PRO A 202 1.29 -0.99 -9.17
N HIS A 203 1.70 -0.77 -7.91
CA HIS A 203 2.78 -1.51 -7.27
C HIS A 203 2.43 -2.99 -7.08
N LEU A 204 1.18 -3.28 -6.71
CA LEU A 204 0.68 -4.64 -6.57
C LEU A 204 0.64 -5.38 -7.91
N GLU A 205 0.32 -4.68 -8.99
CA GLU A 205 0.43 -5.23 -10.34
C GLU A 205 1.89 -5.49 -10.73
N MET A 206 2.82 -4.58 -10.40
CA MET A 206 4.25 -4.80 -10.60
C MET A 206 4.76 -6.00 -9.78
N LEU A 207 4.35 -6.13 -8.52
CA LEU A 207 4.67 -7.27 -7.67
C LEU A 207 4.08 -8.58 -8.19
N TYR A 208 2.85 -8.56 -8.70
CA TYR A 208 2.23 -9.71 -9.33
C TYR A 208 3.07 -10.21 -10.51
N LEU A 209 3.53 -9.30 -11.37
CA LEU A 209 4.41 -9.61 -12.49
C LEU A 209 5.77 -10.15 -12.02
N LEU A 210 6.43 -9.49 -11.05
CA LEU A 210 7.70 -9.94 -10.47
C LEU A 210 7.62 -11.35 -9.89
N ARG A 211 6.48 -11.70 -9.29
CA ARG A 211 6.26 -13.01 -8.66
C ARG A 211 5.82 -14.07 -9.65
N GLY A 212 5.89 -13.80 -10.95
CA GLY A 212 5.50 -14.74 -12.01
C GLY A 212 3.99 -14.91 -12.09
N LYS A 213 3.25 -13.79 -12.09
CA LYS A 213 1.78 -13.75 -12.12
C LYS A 213 1.14 -14.44 -10.91
N ARG A 214 1.77 -14.27 -9.74
CA ARG A 214 1.25 -14.78 -8.46
C ARG A 214 0.86 -13.62 -7.54
N PRO A 215 -0.38 -13.60 -7.04
CA PRO A 215 -0.89 -12.49 -6.24
C PRO A 215 -0.18 -12.40 -4.90
N VAL A 216 0.05 -11.18 -4.40
CA VAL A 216 0.66 -10.95 -3.09
C VAL A 216 -0.25 -11.52 -2.01
N VAL A 217 0.34 -12.29 -1.11
CA VAL A 217 -0.37 -13.04 -0.07
C VAL A 217 -0.02 -12.45 1.27
N LEU A 218 -0.97 -11.79 1.93
CA LEU A 218 -0.73 -11.18 3.25
C LEU A 218 -1.03 -12.17 4.39
N GLY A 219 0.02 -12.86 4.87
CA GLY A 219 0.00 -13.72 6.06
C GLY A 219 0.37 -12.99 7.36
N ASP A 220 0.43 -13.72 8.48
CA ASP A 220 0.82 -13.14 9.79
C ASP A 220 2.24 -12.58 9.74
N GLU A 221 3.14 -13.28 9.06
CA GLU A 221 4.55 -12.95 8.86
C GLU A 221 4.77 -11.60 8.15
N HIS A 222 3.78 -11.15 7.36
CA HIS A 222 3.82 -9.85 6.69
C HIS A 222 3.60 -8.70 7.69
N PHE A 223 2.76 -8.96 8.70
CA PHE A 223 2.47 -8.00 9.75
C PHE A 223 3.49 -8.06 10.90
N ASP A 224 4.31 -9.10 10.97
CA ASP A 224 5.46 -9.21 11.87
C ASP A 224 6.65 -8.33 11.45
N ALA A 225 6.53 -7.58 10.36
CA ALA A 225 7.45 -6.50 10.00
C ALA A 225 7.58 -5.43 11.10
N PHE A 226 6.65 -5.40 12.07
CA PHE A 226 6.68 -4.53 13.22
C PHE A 226 6.67 -5.32 14.51
N SER A 227 7.60 -5.01 15.41
CA SER A 227 7.72 -5.65 16.72
C SER A 227 6.57 -5.29 17.68
N SER A 228 5.87 -4.18 17.43
CA SER A 228 4.79 -3.71 18.28
C SER A 228 3.78 -2.85 17.53
N TRP A 229 2.61 -2.67 18.12
CA TRP A 229 1.57 -1.76 17.61
C TRP A 229 2.02 -0.29 17.63
N ALA A 230 2.82 0.11 18.63
CA ALA A 230 3.36 1.46 18.71
C ALA A 230 4.33 1.74 17.54
N ALA A 231 5.15 0.75 17.15
CA ALA A 231 6.02 0.86 15.98
C ALA A 231 5.22 1.00 14.68
N ILE A 232 4.10 0.28 14.55
CA ILE A 232 3.19 0.42 13.40
C ILE A 232 2.64 1.85 13.29
N ILE A 233 2.16 2.41 14.41
CA ILE A 233 1.56 3.75 14.42
C ILE A 233 2.60 4.86 14.25
N GLY A 234 3.80 4.69 14.80
CA GLY A 234 4.88 5.67 14.68
C GLY A 234 5.41 5.83 13.26
N GLU A 235 5.19 4.85 12.40
CA GLU A 235 5.66 4.85 11.02
C GLU A 235 4.75 5.67 10.09
N ARG A 236 5.35 6.34 9.10
CA ARG A 236 4.62 7.00 8.01
C ARG A 236 3.76 5.99 7.26
N GLU A 237 2.58 6.41 6.83
CA GLU A 237 1.57 5.51 6.28
C GLU A 237 2.08 4.69 5.08
N ALA A 238 2.61 5.35 4.06
CA ALA A 238 3.13 4.69 2.86
C ALA A 238 4.28 3.72 3.21
N VAL A 239 5.18 4.12 4.11
CA VAL A 239 6.29 3.28 4.57
C VAL A 239 5.77 2.05 5.29
N ARG A 240 4.77 2.22 6.15
CA ARG A 240 4.11 1.10 6.84
C ARG A 240 3.47 0.13 5.86
N GLN A 241 2.67 0.65 4.94
CA GLN A 241 1.98 -0.15 3.94
C GLN A 241 3.00 -0.92 3.10
N TRP A 242 4.06 -0.26 2.63
CA TRP A 242 5.12 -0.91 1.86
C TRP A 242 5.84 -2.01 2.62
N LYS A 243 6.22 -1.78 3.89
CA LYS A 243 6.83 -2.81 4.75
C LYS A 243 5.97 -4.06 4.83
N VAL A 244 4.64 -3.91 4.92
CA VAL A 244 3.70 -5.04 4.90
C VAL A 244 3.65 -5.71 3.52
N LEU A 245 3.56 -4.95 2.43
CA LEU A 245 3.42 -5.49 1.07
C LEU A 245 4.67 -6.19 0.53
N SER A 246 5.85 -5.70 0.92
CA SER A 246 7.15 -6.18 0.45
C SER A 246 7.72 -7.31 1.30
N ARG A 247 7.17 -7.56 2.51
CA ARG A 247 7.66 -8.59 3.41
C ARG A 247 7.59 -9.96 2.75
N GLY A 248 8.70 -10.69 2.74
CA GLY A 248 8.78 -12.02 2.12
C GLY A 248 8.73 -12.02 0.59
N VAL A 249 8.68 -10.85 -0.05
CA VAL A 249 8.87 -10.75 -1.51
C VAL A 249 10.35 -10.94 -1.81
N THR A 250 10.65 -11.95 -2.62
CA THR A 250 11.98 -12.14 -3.19
C THR A 250 11.98 -11.80 -4.67
N VAL A 251 13.10 -11.27 -5.16
CA VAL A 251 13.35 -11.01 -6.57
C VAL A 251 14.59 -11.79 -7.00
N ASP A 252 14.59 -12.27 -8.25
CA ASP A 252 15.78 -12.84 -8.84
C ASP A 252 16.75 -11.72 -9.21
N HIS A 253 17.98 -11.84 -8.75
CA HIS A 253 19.04 -10.90 -9.06
C HIS A 253 20.30 -11.67 -9.40
N ASN A 254 20.66 -11.71 -10.69
CA ASN A 254 21.76 -12.50 -11.22
C ASN A 254 21.69 -13.99 -10.81
N GLY A 255 20.49 -14.58 -10.86
CA GLY A 255 20.24 -15.98 -10.48
C GLY A 255 20.19 -16.24 -8.97
N GLN A 256 20.32 -15.21 -8.13
CA GLN A 256 20.15 -15.31 -6.69
C GLN A 256 18.82 -14.70 -6.25
N GLN A 257 18.04 -15.46 -5.48
CA GLN A 257 16.85 -14.93 -4.81
C GLN A 257 17.26 -14.03 -3.65
N ARG A 258 16.93 -12.75 -3.73
CA ARG A 258 17.16 -11.75 -2.67
C ARG A 258 15.84 -11.17 -2.20
N GLN A 259 15.76 -10.80 -0.92
CA GLN A 259 14.57 -10.11 -0.42
C GLN A 259 14.51 -8.72 -1.06
N LEU A 260 13.31 -8.26 -1.39
CA LEU A 260 13.11 -6.92 -1.93
C LEU A 260 13.41 -5.84 -0.88
N MET A 261 13.13 -6.16 0.39
CA MET A 261 13.41 -5.33 1.55
C MET A 261 14.17 -6.14 2.59
N ASP A 262 15.14 -5.52 3.27
CA ASP A 262 15.79 -6.03 4.47
C ASP A 262 15.73 -4.98 5.57
N GLY A 263 14.91 -5.23 6.59
CA GLY A 263 14.53 -4.23 7.58
C GLY A 263 13.87 -3.01 6.93
N ASP A 264 14.51 -1.85 7.07
CA ASP A 264 14.08 -0.57 6.48
C ASP A 264 14.74 -0.29 5.12
N GLY A 265 15.69 -1.13 4.72
CA GLY A 265 16.44 -0.97 3.48
C GLY A 265 15.70 -1.59 2.29
N ILE A 266 15.63 -0.86 1.18
CA ILE A 266 15.18 -1.38 -0.11
C ILE A 266 16.38 -1.88 -0.91
N LEU A 267 16.21 -3.02 -1.59
CA LEU A 267 17.24 -3.55 -2.47
C LEU A 267 17.38 -2.62 -3.69
N PHE A 268 18.46 -1.85 -3.74
CA PHE A 268 18.79 -0.89 -4.80
C PHE A 268 20.15 -1.25 -5.41
N ASP A 269 20.20 -1.42 -6.73
CA ASP A 269 21.35 -2.00 -7.44
C ASP A 269 21.77 -3.36 -6.83
N LEU A 270 22.93 -3.42 -6.16
CA LEU A 270 23.49 -4.62 -5.53
C LEU A 270 23.38 -4.67 -3.99
N SER A 271 22.88 -3.61 -3.36
CA SER A 271 22.92 -3.42 -1.90
C SER A 271 21.57 -2.95 -1.34
N TYR A 272 21.40 -3.02 -0.03
CA TYR A 272 20.23 -2.44 0.63
C TYR A 272 20.52 -1.01 1.06
N TYR A 273 19.61 -0.09 0.73
CA TYR A 273 19.71 1.32 1.08
C TYR A 273 18.47 1.74 1.84
N VAL A 274 18.67 2.48 2.94
CA VAL A 274 17.56 3.05 3.71
C VAL A 274 17.13 4.35 3.03
N PRO A 275 15.87 4.45 2.54
CA PRO A 275 15.40 5.68 1.94
C PRO A 275 15.33 6.82 2.98
N ALA A 276 15.78 8.03 2.61
CA ALA A 276 15.68 9.19 3.46
C ALA A 276 14.33 9.90 3.22
N LEU A 277 13.48 9.96 4.25
CA LEU A 277 12.16 10.60 4.17
C LEU A 277 12.30 12.09 4.47
N LEU A 278 11.79 12.94 3.58
CA LEU A 278 11.81 14.38 3.75
C LEU A 278 10.61 14.85 4.57
N ALA A 279 10.85 15.76 5.51
CA ALA A 279 9.81 16.28 6.41
C ALA A 279 8.94 17.38 5.77
N SER A 280 9.24 17.80 4.54
CA SER A 280 8.57 18.88 3.82
C SER A 280 8.54 18.61 2.31
N ALA A 281 7.77 19.41 1.59
CA ALA A 281 7.74 19.39 0.12
C ALA A 281 9.14 19.54 -0.46
N SER A 282 9.48 18.71 -1.45
CA SER A 282 10.73 18.89 -2.20
C SER A 282 10.62 20.04 -3.19
N ARG A 283 11.61 20.93 -3.20
CA ARG A 283 11.67 22.06 -4.15
C ARG A 283 11.81 21.63 -5.61
N LEU A 284 12.24 20.39 -5.83
CA LEU A 284 12.36 19.77 -7.15
C LEU A 284 11.00 19.48 -7.79
N PHE A 285 9.94 19.41 -6.97
CA PHE A 285 8.59 19.04 -7.41
C PHE A 285 7.58 20.12 -6.99
N PRO A 286 7.66 21.35 -7.54
CA PRO A 286 6.87 22.49 -7.09
C PRO A 286 5.35 22.30 -7.28
N HIS A 287 4.94 21.40 -8.18
CA HIS A 287 3.53 21.10 -8.46
C HIS A 287 2.96 19.98 -7.57
N HIS A 288 3.79 19.29 -6.78
CA HIS A 288 3.34 18.21 -5.92
C HIS A 288 2.94 18.75 -4.55
N THR A 289 1.71 18.47 -4.12
CA THR A 289 1.26 18.82 -2.78
C THR A 289 1.92 17.88 -1.77
N PHE A 290 2.49 18.43 -0.69
CA PHE A 290 3.10 17.62 0.35
C PHE A 290 2.05 16.78 1.08
N ASP A 291 2.18 15.46 0.96
CA ASP A 291 1.42 14.48 1.73
C ASP A 291 2.32 13.90 2.85
N PRO A 292 2.08 14.21 4.14
CA PRO A 292 2.86 13.64 5.23
C PRO A 292 2.64 12.13 5.42
N ALA A 293 1.60 11.54 4.82
CA ALA A 293 1.36 10.10 4.81
C ALA A 293 2.25 9.38 3.78
N ASP A 294 2.67 10.09 2.72
CA ASP A 294 3.51 9.60 1.63
C ASP A 294 4.60 10.64 1.27
N PRO A 295 5.55 10.84 2.19
CA PRO A 295 6.47 11.97 2.12
C PRO A 295 7.42 11.86 0.92
N PRO A 296 7.93 12.99 0.40
CA PRO A 296 9.03 12.99 -0.56
C PRO A 296 10.20 12.19 -0.01
N THR A 297 10.89 11.47 -0.88
CA THR A 297 11.89 10.47 -0.48
C THR A 297 13.14 10.61 -1.32
N GLU A 298 14.31 10.45 -0.70
CA GLU A 298 15.60 10.37 -1.38
C GLU A 298 16.14 8.94 -1.29
N LEU A 299 16.67 8.46 -2.42
CA LEU A 299 17.35 7.17 -2.50
C LEU A 299 18.52 7.29 -3.49
N GLY A 300 19.74 7.13 -3.00
CA GLY A 300 20.94 7.38 -3.80
C GLY A 300 21.06 8.85 -4.20
N SER A 301 21.24 9.14 -5.50
CA SER A 301 21.29 10.50 -6.06
C SER A 301 19.95 10.99 -6.60
N ALA A 302 18.85 10.26 -6.38
CA ALA A 302 17.53 10.61 -6.87
C ALA A 302 16.60 11.06 -5.74
N THR A 303 15.84 12.10 -6.00
CA THR A 303 14.72 12.55 -5.18
C THR A 303 13.42 12.20 -5.88
N TYR A 304 12.45 11.74 -5.10
CA TYR A 304 11.12 11.35 -5.52
C TYR A 304 10.09 12.26 -4.84
N PRO A 305 8.99 12.64 -5.51
CA PRO A 305 7.97 13.50 -4.90
C PRO A 305 7.22 12.81 -3.77
N SER A 306 7.23 11.47 -3.75
CA SER A 306 6.57 10.64 -2.75
C SER A 306 7.33 9.32 -2.53
N TYR A 307 7.08 8.65 -1.41
CA TYR A 307 7.63 7.33 -1.11
C TYR A 307 7.09 6.29 -2.08
N THR A 308 5.80 6.35 -2.42
CA THR A 308 5.20 5.50 -3.44
C THR A 308 5.87 5.64 -4.81
N SER A 309 6.24 6.86 -5.22
CA SER A 309 6.97 7.07 -6.47
C SER A 309 8.33 6.38 -6.44
N MET A 310 9.08 6.51 -5.34
CA MET A 310 10.34 5.79 -5.14
C MET A 310 10.14 4.28 -5.32
N VAL A 311 9.17 3.70 -4.62
CA VAL A 311 8.91 2.26 -4.71
C VAL A 311 8.50 1.83 -6.13
N ALA A 312 7.68 2.62 -6.83
CA ALA A 312 7.29 2.32 -8.21
C ALA A 312 8.51 2.29 -9.14
N PHE A 313 9.48 3.20 -8.93
CA PHE A 313 10.71 3.20 -9.71
C PHE A 313 11.55 1.96 -9.47
N GLU A 314 11.70 1.55 -8.21
CA GLU A 314 12.48 0.37 -7.83
C GLU A 314 11.83 -0.93 -8.30
N LEU A 315 10.51 -1.09 -8.09
CA LEU A 315 9.78 -2.25 -8.58
C LEU A 315 9.90 -2.41 -10.08
N PHE A 316 9.73 -1.32 -10.83
CA PHE A 316 9.85 -1.34 -12.27
C PHE A 316 11.28 -1.62 -12.75
N PHE A 317 12.30 -1.12 -12.03
CA PHE A 317 13.69 -1.43 -12.32
C PHE A 317 13.94 -2.95 -12.20
N ARG A 318 13.46 -3.57 -11.11
CA ARG A 318 13.56 -5.04 -10.92
C ARG A 318 12.79 -5.82 -11.98
N LEU A 319 11.63 -5.32 -12.36
CA LEU A 319 10.85 -5.87 -13.46
C LEU A 319 11.69 -5.90 -14.75
N ARG A 320 12.23 -4.74 -15.14
CA ARG A 320 13.08 -4.62 -16.33
C ARG A 320 14.28 -5.57 -16.30
N ASP A 321 14.96 -5.67 -15.16
CA ASP A 321 16.12 -6.56 -14.98
C ASP A 321 15.73 -8.05 -15.10
N GLY A 322 14.55 -8.42 -14.61
CA GLY A 322 13.96 -9.74 -14.79
C GLY A 322 13.42 -10.01 -16.21
N HIS A 323 13.65 -9.11 -17.16
CA HIS A 323 13.15 -9.15 -18.54
C HIS A 323 11.61 -9.05 -18.68
N PHE A 324 10.92 -8.47 -17.68
CA PHE A 324 9.47 -8.22 -17.70
C PHE A 324 9.15 -6.84 -17.13
N PRO A 325 8.61 -5.84 -17.83
CA PRO A 325 8.10 -5.83 -19.19
C PRO A 325 9.17 -5.85 -20.27
N ARG A 326 8.80 -6.31 -21.47
CA ARG A 326 9.68 -6.26 -22.64
C ARG A 326 9.83 -4.81 -23.07
N TYR A 327 11.07 -4.44 -23.37
CA TYR A 327 11.36 -3.22 -24.10
C TYR A 327 10.75 -3.32 -25.51
N ILE A 328 9.89 -2.38 -25.86
CA ILE A 328 9.15 -2.41 -27.13
C ILE A 328 9.81 -1.45 -28.11
N ARG A 329 9.92 -0.17 -27.72
CA ARG A 329 10.43 0.91 -28.58
C ARG A 329 11.09 2.00 -27.76
N GLU A 330 11.97 2.74 -28.41
CA GLU A 330 12.63 3.95 -27.90
C GLU A 330 12.61 5.01 -29.00
N PHE A 331 12.35 6.23 -28.60
CA PHE A 331 12.62 7.42 -29.38
C PHE A 331 13.59 8.30 -28.59
N GLN A 332 14.53 8.91 -29.30
CA GLN A 332 15.51 9.83 -28.71
C GLN A 332 15.68 11.05 -29.61
N SER A 333 15.68 12.25 -29.00
CA SER A 333 15.97 13.50 -29.69
C SER A 333 17.00 14.34 -28.94
N HIS A 334 18.06 14.74 -29.64
CA HIS A 334 19.03 15.74 -29.19
C HIS A 334 18.70 17.15 -29.70
N ARG A 335 17.63 17.29 -30.49
CA ARG A 335 17.20 18.57 -31.05
C ARG A 335 16.11 19.17 -30.19
N SER A 336 16.50 20.07 -29.28
CA SER A 336 15.56 20.79 -28.39
C SER A 336 14.44 21.53 -29.13
N ALA A 337 14.69 21.99 -30.36
CA ALA A 337 13.71 22.67 -31.19
C ALA A 337 12.79 21.73 -31.99
N SER A 338 12.99 20.41 -31.94
CA SER A 338 12.08 19.48 -32.61
C SER A 338 10.73 19.46 -31.92
N ALA A 339 9.64 19.36 -32.69
CA ALA A 339 8.30 19.21 -32.13
C ALA A 339 8.20 18.00 -31.18
N ALA A 340 8.98 16.95 -31.45
CA ALA A 340 9.05 15.76 -30.62
C ALA A 340 9.69 16.03 -29.24
N SER A 341 10.84 16.71 -29.22
CA SER A 341 11.52 17.12 -27.99
C SER A 341 10.65 18.08 -27.17
N GLN A 342 10.04 19.07 -27.82
CA GLN A 342 9.11 20.01 -27.18
C GLN A 342 7.93 19.28 -26.53
N ARG A 343 7.34 18.31 -27.23
CA ARG A 343 6.24 17.52 -26.67
C ARG A 343 6.66 16.68 -25.46
N VAL A 344 7.87 16.12 -25.44
CA VAL A 344 8.39 15.45 -24.23
C VAL A 344 8.55 16.44 -23.08
N CYS A 345 9.05 17.65 -23.33
CA CYS A 345 9.11 18.71 -22.31
C CYS A 345 7.72 19.09 -21.77
N GLU A 346 6.73 19.26 -22.65
CA GLU A 346 5.34 19.53 -22.25
C GLU A 346 4.80 18.41 -21.34
N LEU A 347 5.01 17.15 -21.73
CA LEU A 347 4.60 16.00 -20.94
C LEU A 347 5.33 15.92 -19.59
N LEU A 348 6.62 16.28 -19.52
CA LEU A 348 7.37 16.34 -18.26
C LEU A 348 6.89 17.49 -17.34
N ALA A 349 6.43 18.60 -17.92
CA ALA A 349 5.90 19.74 -17.19
C ALA A 349 4.43 19.58 -16.76
N ALA A 350 3.67 18.70 -17.42
CA ALA A 350 2.25 18.48 -17.10
C ALA A 350 2.03 18.01 -15.66
N SER A 351 0.84 18.27 -15.10
CA SER A 351 0.49 17.77 -13.77
C SER A 351 0.34 16.24 -13.80
N PRO A 352 0.93 15.47 -12.86
CA PRO A 352 0.69 14.03 -12.74
C PRO A 352 -0.78 13.64 -12.56
N SER A 353 -1.59 14.55 -12.02
CA SER A 353 -3.03 14.34 -11.79
C SER A 353 -3.92 14.73 -12.98
N ASP A 354 -3.35 15.18 -14.09
CA ASP A 354 -4.13 15.58 -15.27
C ASP A 354 -4.62 14.35 -16.05
N GLU A 355 -5.77 13.81 -15.66
CA GLU A 355 -6.40 12.68 -16.33
C GLU A 355 -6.71 12.94 -17.81
N THR A 356 -6.90 14.20 -18.21
CA THR A 356 -7.14 14.53 -19.63
C THR A 356 -5.88 14.36 -20.47
N GLN A 357 -4.72 14.66 -19.89
CA GLN A 357 -3.42 14.47 -20.52
C GLN A 357 -3.00 12.98 -20.51
N TRP A 358 -3.17 12.28 -19.40
CA TRP A 358 -2.66 10.91 -19.26
C TRP A 358 -3.65 9.84 -19.72
N GLY A 359 -4.94 10.17 -19.73
CA GLY A 359 -6.04 9.24 -19.97
C GLY A 359 -6.43 8.47 -18.70
N ALA A 360 -7.70 8.06 -18.65
CA ALA A 360 -8.23 7.30 -17.53
C ALA A 360 -7.44 6.02 -17.25
N GLY A 361 -7.15 5.77 -15.96
CA GLY A 361 -6.39 4.61 -15.48
C GLY A 361 -4.87 4.74 -15.61
N ALA A 362 -4.35 5.89 -16.07
CA ALA A 362 -2.92 6.19 -16.03
C ALA A 362 -2.49 6.57 -14.61
N ILE A 363 -1.32 6.08 -14.20
CA ILE A 363 -0.67 6.49 -12.95
C ILE A 363 0.73 7.01 -13.27
N VAL A 364 1.05 8.19 -12.77
CA VAL A 364 2.28 8.92 -13.10
C VAL A 364 3.21 8.95 -11.89
N PHE A 365 4.46 8.54 -12.10
CA PHE A 365 5.53 8.59 -11.11
C PHE A 365 6.68 9.45 -11.61
N ASP A 366 7.24 10.28 -10.74
CA ASP A 366 8.36 11.15 -11.07
C ASP A 366 9.60 10.80 -10.24
N LYS A 367 10.78 11.09 -10.81
CA LYS A 367 12.02 11.23 -10.07
C LYS A 367 12.91 12.28 -10.72
N GLN A 368 13.75 12.90 -9.91
CA GLN A 368 14.72 13.89 -10.37
C GLN A 368 16.07 13.62 -9.72
N TYR A 369 17.14 13.76 -10.49
CA TYR A 369 18.50 13.58 -10.00
C TYR A 369 19.03 14.88 -9.39
N SER A 370 19.65 14.78 -8.21
CA SER A 370 20.08 15.92 -7.40
C SER A 370 21.25 16.71 -8.00
N ASP A 371 22.04 16.09 -8.89
CA ASP A 371 23.15 16.69 -9.62
C ASP A 371 22.72 17.46 -10.88
N GLY A 372 21.42 17.72 -11.03
CA GLY A 372 20.86 18.23 -12.29
C GLY A 372 20.90 17.19 -13.40
N GLY A 373 21.16 15.92 -13.06
CA GLY A 373 21.34 14.82 -14.00
C GLY A 373 20.12 14.60 -14.88
N GLY A 374 18.93 15.01 -14.46
CA GLY A 374 17.74 14.95 -15.31
C GLY A 374 16.46 14.72 -14.56
N GLN A 375 15.35 14.75 -15.29
CA GLN A 375 14.03 14.36 -14.82
C GLN A 375 13.59 13.10 -15.54
N VAL A 376 13.00 12.17 -14.78
CA VAL A 376 12.37 10.97 -15.36
C VAL A 376 10.93 10.90 -14.87
N ARG A 377 10.01 10.81 -15.81
CA ARG A 377 8.59 10.55 -15.56
C ARG A 377 8.23 9.18 -16.10
N ARG A 378 7.45 8.42 -15.36
CA ARG A 378 6.91 7.13 -15.80
C ARG A 378 5.40 7.15 -15.72
N VAL A 379 4.76 6.92 -16.85
CA VAL A 379 3.31 6.78 -16.98
C VAL A 379 3.01 5.29 -17.09
N VAL A 380 2.29 4.74 -16.12
CA VAL A 380 1.97 3.32 -16.02
C VAL A 380 0.48 3.11 -16.26
N PHE A 381 0.16 2.16 -17.14
CA PHE A 381 -1.18 1.69 -17.41
C PHE A 381 -1.26 0.23 -17.02
N GLY A 382 -2.14 -0.05 -16.06
CA GLY A 382 -2.35 -1.38 -15.55
C GLY A 382 -3.38 -2.19 -16.32
N SER A 383 -3.80 -3.27 -15.67
CA SER A 383 -4.71 -4.26 -16.23
C SER A 383 -6.10 -3.74 -16.57
N GLU A 384 -6.52 -2.62 -15.98
CA GLU A 384 -7.80 -1.98 -16.31
C GLU A 384 -7.83 -1.38 -17.72
N VAL A 385 -6.66 -0.99 -18.23
CA VAL A 385 -6.52 -0.35 -19.53
C VAL A 385 -5.99 -1.33 -20.57
N ILE A 386 -5.01 -2.17 -20.19
CA ILE A 386 -4.35 -3.09 -21.12
C ILE A 386 -5.02 -4.48 -21.11
N GLY A 387 -5.78 -4.82 -20.08
CA GLY A 387 -6.36 -6.14 -19.87
C GLY A 387 -5.60 -6.95 -18.82
N GLU A 388 -6.28 -7.96 -18.27
CA GLU A 388 -5.82 -8.69 -17.10
C GLU A 388 -4.39 -9.25 -17.22
N GLY A 389 -3.57 -8.95 -16.22
CA GLY A 389 -2.19 -9.42 -16.14
C GLY A 389 -1.24 -8.75 -17.14
N HIS A 390 -1.67 -7.63 -17.72
CA HIS A 390 -0.87 -6.81 -18.61
C HIS A 390 -0.75 -5.37 -18.13
N MET A 391 0.47 -4.88 -18.21
CA MET A 391 0.89 -3.52 -17.93
C MET A 391 1.68 -2.94 -19.10
N VAL A 392 1.52 -1.63 -19.32
CA VAL A 392 2.35 -0.79 -20.19
C VAL A 392 2.97 0.32 -19.36
N ALA A 393 4.24 0.63 -19.62
CA ALA A 393 4.91 1.77 -19.01
C ALA A 393 5.60 2.62 -20.09
N ILE A 394 5.33 3.92 -20.06
CA ILE A 394 5.98 4.92 -20.91
C ILE A 394 6.91 5.72 -20.01
N GLN A 395 8.20 5.66 -20.28
CA GLN A 395 9.21 6.42 -19.58
C GLN A 395 9.63 7.61 -20.42
N LEU A 396 9.44 8.81 -19.89
CA LEU A 396 9.89 10.07 -20.45
C LEU A 396 11.15 10.49 -19.70
N CYS A 397 12.21 10.83 -20.42
CA CYS A 397 13.45 11.29 -19.80
C CYS A 397 13.92 12.61 -20.39
N GLU A 398 14.46 13.45 -19.53
CA GLU A 398 15.24 14.63 -19.86
C GLU A 398 16.64 14.45 -19.28
N TRP A 399 17.65 14.39 -20.17
CA TRP A 399 19.06 14.29 -19.80
C TRP A 399 19.84 15.43 -20.49
N GLY A 400 19.91 16.60 -19.84
CA GLY A 400 20.53 17.78 -20.42
C GLY A 400 19.88 18.18 -21.75
N HIS A 401 20.56 17.95 -22.87
CA HIS A 401 20.04 18.24 -24.22
C HIS A 401 19.27 17.08 -24.88
N SER A 402 19.23 15.91 -24.24
CA SER A 402 18.53 14.73 -24.77
C SER A 402 17.13 14.60 -24.19
N ARG A 403 16.18 14.18 -25.04
CA ARG A 403 14.82 13.79 -24.66
C ARG A 403 14.56 12.38 -25.16
N ASP A 404 14.19 11.49 -24.25
CA ASP A 404 13.94 10.09 -24.56
C ASP A 404 12.50 9.70 -24.21
N VAL A 405 11.94 8.80 -25.01
CA VAL A 405 10.66 8.14 -24.77
C VAL A 405 10.90 6.65 -24.91
N ILE A 406 10.75 5.91 -23.82
CA ILE A 406 10.95 4.46 -23.82
C ILE A 406 9.64 3.78 -23.46
N THR A 407 9.18 2.88 -24.33
CA THR A 407 7.95 2.12 -24.13
C THR A 407 8.27 0.69 -23.73
N TYR A 408 7.68 0.25 -22.63
CA TYR A 408 7.71 -1.12 -22.17
C TYR A 408 6.30 -1.70 -22.13
N SER A 409 6.18 -2.99 -22.45
CA SER A 409 4.90 -3.70 -22.37
C SER A 409 5.07 -5.15 -21.99
N THR A 410 4.06 -5.68 -21.29
CA THR A 410 3.87 -7.12 -21.08
C THR A 410 2.85 -7.72 -22.04
N GLU A 411 2.19 -6.91 -22.86
CA GLU A 411 1.35 -7.38 -23.97
C GLU A 411 2.22 -8.17 -24.95
N SER A 412 1.69 -9.27 -25.48
CA SER A 412 2.38 -9.98 -26.57
C SER A 412 2.17 -9.25 -27.90
N ALA A 413 3.05 -9.50 -28.88
CA ALA A 413 2.84 -8.99 -30.23
C ALA A 413 1.44 -9.42 -30.74
N PRO A 414 0.69 -8.55 -31.44
CA PRO A 414 1.15 -7.34 -32.15
C PRO A 414 1.22 -6.02 -31.34
N HIS A 415 0.97 -6.02 -30.04
CA HIS A 415 1.01 -4.82 -29.17
C HIS A 415 -0.02 -3.72 -29.49
N ASP A 416 -1.19 -4.07 -30.03
CA ASP A 416 -2.20 -3.11 -30.45
C ASP A 416 -2.68 -2.22 -29.30
N LYS A 417 -2.87 -2.79 -28.10
CA LYS A 417 -3.33 -2.03 -26.93
C LYS A 417 -2.25 -1.08 -26.43
N THR A 418 -1.00 -1.55 -26.39
CA THR A 418 0.17 -0.73 -26.07
C THR A 418 0.27 0.45 -27.03
N ARG A 419 0.13 0.19 -28.34
CA ARG A 419 0.19 1.22 -29.36
C ARG A 419 -0.92 2.26 -29.16
N ASN A 420 -2.15 1.85 -28.89
CA ASN A 420 -3.27 2.75 -28.61
C ASN A 420 -3.03 3.64 -27.38
N VAL A 421 -2.42 3.09 -26.33
CA VAL A 421 -2.08 3.83 -25.12
C VAL A 421 -0.95 4.83 -25.37
N VAL A 422 0.13 4.40 -26.04
CA VAL A 422 1.23 5.30 -26.43
C VAL A 422 0.70 6.41 -27.33
N MET A 423 -0.18 6.09 -28.27
CA MET A 423 -0.84 7.07 -29.13
C MET A 423 -1.57 8.15 -28.34
N ARG A 424 -2.37 7.74 -27.36
CA ARG A 424 -3.15 8.64 -26.52
C ARG A 424 -2.26 9.61 -25.74
N VAL A 425 -1.16 9.12 -25.16
CA VAL A 425 -0.26 9.94 -24.33
C VAL A 425 0.61 10.86 -25.19
N MET A 426 1.22 10.31 -26.23
CA MET A 426 2.23 11.02 -27.03
C MET A 426 1.60 11.92 -28.12
N GLY A 427 0.39 11.61 -28.57
CA GLY A 427 -0.27 12.23 -29.71
C GLY A 427 0.24 11.71 -31.07
N GLU A 428 -0.54 11.97 -32.13
CA GLU A 428 -0.31 11.42 -33.47
C GLU A 428 1.07 11.81 -34.06
N HIS A 429 1.56 13.00 -33.74
CA HIS A 429 2.83 13.53 -34.25
C HIS A 429 4.05 12.73 -33.77
N LEU A 430 3.98 12.14 -32.57
CA LEU A 430 5.09 11.42 -31.95
C LEU A 430 5.03 9.91 -32.17
N GLU A 431 3.83 9.34 -32.34
CA GLU A 431 3.66 7.89 -32.47
C GLU A 431 4.48 7.31 -33.61
N GLY A 432 4.39 7.92 -34.80
CA GLY A 432 5.13 7.44 -35.97
C GLY A 432 6.64 7.33 -35.69
N LYS A 433 7.20 8.27 -34.93
CA LYS A 433 8.62 8.29 -34.59
C LYS A 433 8.98 7.26 -33.52
N VAL A 434 8.18 7.18 -32.46
CA VAL A 434 8.34 6.18 -31.39
C VAL A 434 8.26 4.77 -31.97
N TRP A 435 7.27 4.48 -32.82
CA TRP A 435 7.08 3.15 -33.36
C TRP A 435 8.13 2.74 -34.40
N ARG A 436 8.70 3.71 -35.12
CA ARG A 436 9.85 3.52 -36.03
C ARG A 436 11.19 3.43 -35.31
N GLY A 437 11.25 3.77 -34.03
CA GLY A 437 12.50 3.77 -33.26
C GLY A 437 13.47 4.86 -33.71
N GLU A 438 12.96 6.02 -34.10
CA GLU A 438 13.79 7.09 -34.67
C GLU A 438 14.73 7.72 -33.64
N ARG A 439 15.90 8.15 -34.12
CA ARG A 439 16.86 8.97 -33.38
C ARG A 439 17.12 10.28 -34.11
N GLU A 440 16.76 11.40 -33.50
CA GLU A 440 17.05 12.73 -34.02
C GLU A 440 18.37 13.24 -33.45
N ARG A 441 19.36 13.42 -34.32
CA ARG A 441 20.69 13.93 -33.99
C ARG A 441 20.81 15.41 -34.26
#